data_AF-A0A0G4HSP0-F1
#
_entry.id   AF-A0A0G4HSP0-F1
#
_cell.length_a   1.000
_cell.length_b   1.000
_cell.length_c   1.000
_cell.angle_alpha   90.00
_cell.angle_beta   90.00
_cell.angle_gamma   90.00
#
_symmetry.space_group_name_H-M   'P 1'
#
loop_
_entity.id
_entity.type
_entity.pdbx_description
1 polymer ?
#
loop_
_entity_poly.entity_id
_entity_poly.type
_entity_poly.pdbx_seq_one_letter_code
_entity_poly.pdbx_strand_id
1 'polypeptide(L)'
;MRTSGGGDKQCFRHFLTGSSPWHARVQRGFAAFFSRVAGVAFDFPLLTILVPLVVFGALSVGIFFRSYDFDFVRAWTDPEGESWRTAKSVHELFGEGQRRNAVIFSSPSSNVLSERNVEFFSRFDAEIRSCTVTMGFRREDLVDSGEEAEGDGEVELSFDDLCARRGDGKCSVISVVDMYTDAESFGSPSIGYPTHFKLSKEGVLLDVFPSSSLAVGGSIQLSSERKGSVGEDLVESATAVLFTWMLDDVQAPREALGALGERRRLGRRFRSDFVLRACVTWELEFLRRSLRWSEDWRAFSGGGEGAPFAYITTTTEGIKSTAVPVWVLFLTAIGVALLAALLTFSTDLVSSKVLSGVVGVIAAGIGWFAGTGLANFMGLPWAGGGELVPFLTTASLSSMRTWQSR
;
A
#
# COMPACT_ATOMS: atom_id res chain seq x y z
N MET A 1 -56.20 -13.64 -38.81
CA MET A 1 -55.40 -14.07 -37.65
C MET A 1 -55.23 -12.89 -36.71
N ARG A 2 -56.04 -12.81 -35.65
CA ARG A 2 -55.86 -11.85 -34.55
C ARG A 2 -55.10 -12.58 -33.45
N THR A 3 -53.83 -12.26 -33.27
CA THR A 3 -53.00 -12.79 -32.19
C THR A 3 -53.43 -12.15 -30.87
N SER A 4 -54.01 -12.97 -29.98
CA SER A 4 -54.31 -12.66 -28.59
C SER A 4 -53.00 -12.41 -27.82
N GLY A 5 -52.51 -11.16 -27.80
CA GLY A 5 -51.28 -10.73 -27.11
C GLY A 5 -51.51 -10.08 -25.74
N GLY A 6 -52.69 -10.26 -25.14
CA GLY A 6 -53.07 -9.59 -23.88
C GLY A 6 -52.76 -10.37 -22.59
N GLY A 7 -52.59 -11.69 -22.66
CA GLY A 7 -52.49 -12.56 -21.48
C GLY A 7 -51.14 -12.49 -20.74
N ASP A 8 -50.02 -12.38 -21.47
CA ASP A 8 -48.69 -12.45 -20.86
C ASP A 8 -48.33 -11.24 -20.00
N LYS A 9 -48.84 -10.05 -20.34
CA LYS A 9 -48.58 -8.82 -19.57
C LYS A 9 -49.28 -8.83 -18.21
N GLN A 10 -50.44 -9.48 -18.08
CA GLN A 10 -51.13 -9.62 -16.80
C GLN A 10 -50.45 -10.64 -15.89
N CYS A 11 -50.00 -11.79 -16.43
CA CYS A 11 -49.26 -12.77 -15.63
C CYS A 11 -47.94 -12.21 -15.08
N PHE A 12 -47.18 -11.47 -15.89
CA PHE A 12 -45.92 -10.86 -15.43
C PHE A 12 -46.15 -9.78 -14.37
N ARG A 13 -47.22 -8.98 -14.49
CA ARG A 13 -47.59 -7.97 -13.48
C ARG A 13 -48.06 -8.61 -12.16
N HIS A 14 -48.74 -9.75 -12.21
CA HIS A 14 -49.10 -10.53 -11.01
C HIS A 14 -47.89 -11.22 -10.36
N PHE A 15 -46.87 -11.59 -11.15
CA PHE A 15 -45.61 -12.08 -10.62
C PHE A 15 -44.84 -10.98 -9.89
N LEU A 16 -44.69 -9.79 -10.50
CA LEU A 16 -43.98 -8.66 -9.86
C LEU A 16 -44.69 -8.10 -8.62
N THR A 17 -46.01 -8.20 -8.54
CA THR A 17 -46.78 -7.73 -7.36
C THR A 17 -46.87 -8.77 -6.24
N GLY A 18 -46.24 -9.96 -6.39
CA GLY A 18 -46.30 -11.03 -5.40
C GLY A 18 -47.68 -11.69 -5.26
N SER A 19 -48.65 -11.33 -6.11
CA SER A 19 -50.04 -11.80 -6.03
C SER A 19 -50.30 -13.11 -6.80
N SER A 20 -49.29 -13.67 -7.45
CA SER A 20 -49.45 -14.94 -8.16
C SER A 20 -49.71 -16.12 -7.21
N PRO A 21 -50.47 -17.15 -7.64
CA PRO A 21 -50.65 -18.39 -6.87
C PRO A 21 -49.34 -19.10 -6.48
N TRP A 22 -48.29 -18.92 -7.29
CA TRP A 22 -46.94 -19.44 -7.00
C TRP A 22 -46.34 -18.77 -5.77
N HIS A 23 -46.32 -17.43 -5.71
CA HIS A 23 -45.88 -16.67 -4.53
C HIS A 23 -46.66 -17.09 -3.27
N ALA A 24 -47.99 -17.22 -3.36
CA ALA A 24 -48.80 -17.66 -2.22
C ALA A 24 -48.50 -19.10 -1.78
N ARG A 25 -48.14 -20.00 -2.71
CA ARG A 25 -47.73 -21.38 -2.39
C ARG A 25 -46.33 -21.39 -1.76
N VAL A 26 -45.39 -20.62 -2.30
CA VAL A 26 -44.03 -20.47 -1.77
C VAL A 26 -44.05 -19.85 -0.37
N GLN A 27 -44.81 -18.76 -0.17
CA GLN A 27 -44.97 -18.11 1.13
C GLN A 27 -45.56 -19.06 2.19
N ARG A 28 -46.60 -19.84 1.84
CA ARG A 28 -47.16 -20.87 2.73
C ARG A 28 -46.15 -21.96 3.04
N GLY A 29 -45.36 -22.38 2.05
CA GLY A 29 -44.27 -23.33 2.25
C GLY A 29 -43.23 -22.81 3.24
N PHE A 30 -42.74 -21.59 3.05
CA PHE A 30 -41.82 -20.94 3.99
C PHE A 30 -42.41 -20.78 5.38
N ALA A 31 -43.67 -20.34 5.50
CA ALA A 31 -44.34 -20.18 6.79
C ALA A 31 -44.45 -21.52 7.54
N ALA A 32 -44.83 -22.60 6.84
CA ALA A 32 -44.89 -23.93 7.42
C ALA A 32 -43.52 -24.44 7.86
N PHE A 33 -42.47 -24.17 7.08
CA PHE A 33 -41.09 -24.50 7.43
C PHE A 33 -40.63 -23.75 8.69
N PHE A 34 -40.73 -22.41 8.71
CA PHE A 34 -40.32 -21.59 9.85
C PHE A 34 -41.15 -21.87 11.10
N SER A 35 -42.44 -22.22 10.97
CA SER A 35 -43.26 -22.65 12.09
C SER A 35 -42.75 -23.94 12.73
N ARG A 36 -42.28 -24.91 11.93
CA ARG A 36 -41.65 -26.13 12.46
C ARG A 36 -40.32 -25.84 13.14
N VAL A 37 -39.49 -24.99 12.54
CA VAL A 37 -38.21 -24.56 13.14
C VAL A 37 -38.46 -23.84 14.47
N ALA A 38 -39.46 -22.95 14.53
CA ALA A 38 -39.85 -22.27 15.75
C ALA A 38 -40.40 -23.24 16.82
N GLY A 39 -41.14 -24.28 16.42
CA GLY A 39 -41.57 -25.35 17.32
C GLY A 39 -40.39 -26.04 17.99
N VAL A 40 -39.37 -26.45 17.21
CA VAL A 40 -38.14 -27.05 17.75
C VAL A 40 -37.39 -26.08 18.67
N ALA A 41 -37.31 -24.81 18.29
CA ALA A 41 -36.68 -23.78 19.12
C ALA A 41 -37.40 -23.57 20.46
N PHE A 42 -38.73 -23.71 20.47
CA PHE A 42 -39.56 -23.60 21.66
C PHE A 42 -39.46 -24.85 22.56
N ASP A 43 -39.42 -26.04 21.96
CA ASP A 43 -39.28 -27.30 22.68
C ASP A 43 -37.88 -27.45 23.30
N PHE A 44 -36.83 -26.91 22.65
CA PHE A 44 -35.44 -27.01 23.10
C PHE A 44 -34.70 -25.65 23.07
N PRO A 45 -35.07 -24.69 23.93
CA PRO A 45 -34.56 -23.32 23.87
C PRO A 45 -33.06 -23.24 24.16
N LEU A 46 -32.57 -23.99 25.17
CA LEU A 46 -31.16 -23.98 25.53
C LEU A 46 -30.29 -24.57 24.42
N LEU A 47 -30.70 -25.69 23.83
CA LEU A 47 -29.94 -26.34 22.77
C LEU A 47 -29.89 -25.46 21.52
N THR A 48 -31.00 -24.79 21.20
CA THR A 48 -31.09 -23.86 20.06
C THR A 48 -30.20 -22.62 20.23
N ILE A 49 -29.90 -22.21 21.46
CA ILE A 49 -28.96 -21.11 21.74
C ILE A 49 -27.51 -21.61 21.78
N LEU A 50 -27.26 -22.70 22.51
CA LEU A 50 -25.90 -23.19 22.77
C LEU A 50 -25.23 -23.73 21.50
N VAL A 51 -25.97 -24.44 20.65
CA VAL A 51 -25.36 -25.05 19.44
C VAL A 51 -24.83 -23.97 18.48
N PRO A 52 -25.60 -22.95 18.06
CA PRO A 52 -25.06 -21.86 17.24
C PRO A 52 -23.96 -21.08 17.95
N LEU A 53 -24.06 -20.85 19.26
CA LEU A 53 -23.02 -20.16 20.03
C LEU A 53 -21.68 -20.92 19.95
N VAL A 54 -21.71 -22.24 20.12
CA VAL A 54 -20.51 -23.09 20.01
C VAL A 54 -19.98 -23.12 18.58
N VAL A 55 -20.85 -23.28 17.58
CA VAL A 55 -20.45 -23.30 16.17
C VAL A 55 -19.82 -21.97 15.75
N PHE A 56 -20.48 -20.84 16.03
CA PHE A 56 -19.96 -19.52 15.72
C PHE A 56 -18.72 -19.17 16.55
N GLY A 57 -18.66 -19.60 17.80
CA GLY A 57 -17.46 -19.46 18.65
C GLY A 57 -16.26 -20.21 18.06
N ALA A 58 -16.46 -21.45 17.60
CA ALA A 58 -15.42 -22.23 16.93
C ALA A 58 -14.96 -21.58 15.62
N LEU A 59 -15.90 -21.09 14.80
CA LEU A 59 -15.58 -20.36 13.56
C LEU A 59 -14.83 -19.05 13.83
N SER A 60 -15.13 -18.37 14.94
CA SER A 60 -14.48 -17.11 15.32
C SER A 60 -12.99 -17.27 15.63
N VAL A 61 -12.52 -18.48 15.98
CA VAL A 61 -11.08 -18.78 16.15
C VAL A 61 -10.29 -18.49 14.86
N GLY A 62 -10.93 -18.54 13.70
CA GLY A 62 -10.35 -18.16 12.41
C GLY A 62 -9.77 -16.74 12.37
N ILE A 63 -10.19 -15.84 13.28
CA ILE A 63 -9.63 -14.49 13.35
C ILE A 63 -8.13 -14.47 13.67
N PHE A 64 -7.61 -15.50 14.36
CA PHE A 64 -6.17 -15.62 14.65
C PHE A 64 -5.33 -16.00 13.42
N PHE A 65 -5.97 -16.54 12.38
CA PHE A 65 -5.33 -16.89 11.10
C PHE A 65 -5.39 -15.75 10.09
N ARG A 66 -5.67 -14.53 10.54
CA ARG A 66 -5.78 -13.35 9.69
C ARG A 66 -4.42 -13.01 9.06
N SER A 67 -4.32 -13.23 7.75
CA SER A 67 -3.22 -12.73 6.94
C SER A 67 -3.62 -11.39 6.32
N TYR A 68 -2.79 -10.38 6.52
CA TYR A 68 -2.96 -9.12 5.82
C TYR A 68 -2.19 -9.14 4.51
N ASP A 69 -2.83 -8.71 3.44
CA ASP A 69 -2.16 -8.45 2.17
C ASP A 69 -2.14 -6.93 1.94
N PHE A 70 -0.98 -6.33 2.16
CA PHE A 70 -0.75 -4.89 2.01
C PHE A 70 0.01 -4.54 0.74
N ASP A 71 0.15 -5.48 -0.19
CA ASP A 71 0.59 -5.14 -1.52
C ASP A 71 -0.54 -4.39 -2.25
N PHE A 72 -0.41 -3.06 -2.31
CA PHE A 72 -1.37 -2.20 -3.00
C PHE A 72 -1.55 -2.59 -4.46
N VAL A 73 -0.49 -3.08 -5.13
CA VAL A 73 -0.60 -3.50 -6.52
C VAL A 73 -1.52 -4.71 -6.60
N ARG A 74 -1.32 -5.70 -5.74
CA ARG A 74 -2.15 -6.91 -5.70
C ARG A 74 -3.58 -6.65 -5.21
N ALA A 75 -3.76 -5.74 -4.25
CA ALA A 75 -5.08 -5.42 -3.70
C ALA A 75 -5.97 -4.62 -4.67
N TRP A 76 -5.37 -3.82 -5.55
CA TRP A 76 -6.08 -2.93 -6.47
C TRP A 76 -6.02 -3.35 -7.94
N THR A 77 -5.25 -4.39 -8.26
CA THR A 77 -5.14 -4.92 -9.62
C THR A 77 -5.78 -6.31 -9.69
N ASP A 78 -6.60 -6.53 -10.72
CA ASP A 78 -7.11 -7.87 -11.03
C ASP A 78 -5.91 -8.78 -11.38
N PRO A 79 -5.67 -9.89 -10.65
CA PRO A 79 -4.59 -10.81 -10.95
C PRO A 79 -4.74 -11.49 -12.33
N GLU A 80 -5.95 -11.52 -12.89
CA GLU A 80 -6.19 -12.02 -14.24
C GLU A 80 -6.15 -10.92 -15.31
N GLY A 81 -6.06 -9.65 -14.89
CA GLY A 81 -6.07 -8.48 -15.77
C GLY A 81 -4.83 -8.34 -16.64
N GLU A 82 -4.97 -7.66 -17.78
CA GLU A 82 -3.88 -7.40 -18.72
C GLU A 82 -2.74 -6.58 -18.10
N SER A 83 -3.07 -5.62 -17.23
CA SER A 83 -2.09 -4.81 -16.51
C SER A 83 -1.20 -5.65 -15.60
N TRP A 84 -1.78 -6.60 -14.85
CA TRP A 84 -1.03 -7.52 -14.00
C TRP A 84 -0.12 -8.44 -14.82
N ARG A 85 -0.64 -9.05 -15.89
CA ARG A 85 0.15 -9.92 -16.77
C ARG A 85 1.31 -9.17 -17.42
N THR A 86 1.07 -7.93 -17.84
CA THR A 86 2.11 -7.08 -18.43
C THR A 86 3.17 -6.72 -17.38
N ALA A 87 2.75 -6.26 -16.19
CA ALA A 87 3.67 -5.95 -15.11
C ALA A 87 4.51 -7.17 -14.69
N LYS A 88 3.87 -8.34 -14.58
CA LYS A 88 4.54 -9.61 -14.30
C LYS A 88 5.53 -9.98 -15.41
N SER A 89 5.15 -9.84 -16.68
CA SER A 89 6.05 -10.12 -17.81
C SER A 89 7.25 -9.17 -17.84
N VAL A 90 7.04 -7.88 -17.53
CA VAL A 90 8.13 -6.90 -17.40
C VAL A 90 9.05 -7.29 -16.24
N HIS A 91 8.49 -7.64 -15.08
CA HIS A 91 9.26 -8.09 -13.93
C HIS A 91 10.07 -9.35 -14.24
N GLU A 92 9.47 -10.35 -14.91
CA GLU A 92 10.14 -11.61 -15.29
C GLU A 92 11.23 -11.40 -16.36
N LEU A 93 10.99 -10.53 -17.35
CA LEU A 93 11.92 -10.30 -18.46
C LEU A 93 13.09 -9.39 -18.07
N PHE A 94 12.84 -8.37 -17.27
CA PHE A 94 13.85 -7.36 -16.91
C PHE A 94 14.41 -7.55 -15.49
N GLY A 95 13.85 -8.49 -14.71
CA GLY A 95 14.21 -8.72 -13.30
C GLY A 95 13.95 -7.49 -12.44
N GLU A 96 12.90 -6.72 -12.74
CA GLU A 96 12.68 -5.41 -12.13
C GLU A 96 12.06 -5.51 -10.74
N GLY A 97 12.91 -5.72 -9.74
CA GLY A 97 12.64 -5.55 -8.31
C GLY A 97 12.83 -4.12 -7.81
N GLN A 98 12.43 -3.14 -8.61
CA GLN A 98 12.82 -1.75 -8.39
C GLN A 98 12.07 -1.12 -7.22
N ARG A 99 12.79 -0.78 -6.16
CA ARG A 99 12.24 -0.10 -4.98
C ARG A 99 12.68 1.36 -5.00
N ARG A 100 11.72 2.22 -5.31
CA ARG A 100 11.96 3.67 -5.41
C ARG A 100 11.96 4.32 -4.04
N ASN A 101 13.07 4.99 -3.72
CA ASN A 101 13.21 5.85 -2.55
C ASN A 101 13.49 7.27 -3.03
N ALA A 102 12.88 8.27 -2.41
CA ALA A 102 12.90 9.63 -2.90
C ALA A 102 12.83 10.66 -1.78
N VAL A 103 13.39 11.84 -2.02
CA VAL A 103 13.13 13.03 -1.19
C VAL A 103 12.83 14.20 -2.10
N ILE A 104 11.73 14.89 -1.83
CA ILE A 104 11.39 16.15 -2.49
C ILE A 104 11.78 17.28 -1.55
N PHE A 105 12.63 18.20 -2.00
CA PHE A 105 12.83 19.47 -1.31
C PHE A 105 12.13 20.56 -2.08
N SER A 106 11.33 21.35 -1.39
CA SER A 106 10.64 22.50 -1.97
C SER A 106 10.90 23.75 -1.15
N SER A 107 10.85 24.89 -1.82
CA SER A 107 10.79 26.20 -1.22
C SER A 107 9.90 27.10 -2.07
N PRO A 108 8.74 27.55 -1.57
CA PRO A 108 7.76 28.29 -2.36
C PRO A 108 8.26 29.69 -2.76
N SER A 109 9.21 30.26 -2.03
CA SER A 109 9.66 31.64 -2.21
C SER A 109 11.11 31.78 -2.67
N SER A 110 11.86 30.69 -2.80
CA SER A 110 13.28 30.75 -3.16
C SER A 110 13.67 29.77 -4.26
N ASN A 111 14.69 30.15 -5.04
CA ASN A 111 15.28 29.28 -6.04
C ASN A 111 16.03 28.14 -5.35
N VAL A 112 15.50 26.92 -5.43
CA VAL A 112 16.16 25.74 -4.86
C VAL A 112 17.45 25.37 -5.59
N LEU A 113 17.65 25.89 -6.81
CA LEU A 113 18.87 25.67 -7.59
C LEU A 113 19.98 26.69 -7.31
N SER A 114 19.84 27.58 -6.32
CA SER A 114 20.94 28.47 -5.95
C SER A 114 22.18 27.70 -5.47
N GLU A 115 23.38 28.26 -5.69
CA GLU A 115 24.67 27.63 -5.33
C GLU A 115 24.67 27.04 -3.92
N ARG A 116 24.27 27.87 -2.95
CA ARG A 116 24.19 27.51 -1.53
C ARG A 116 23.24 26.34 -1.26
N ASN A 117 22.13 26.26 -1.99
CA ASN A 117 21.15 25.18 -1.85
C ASN A 117 21.65 23.88 -2.49
N VAL A 118 22.27 23.95 -3.66
CA VAL A 118 22.85 22.78 -4.34
C VAL A 118 24.04 22.22 -3.54
N GLU A 119 24.83 23.07 -2.88
CA GLU A 119 25.87 22.64 -1.94
C GLU A 119 25.29 21.94 -0.69
N PHE A 120 24.14 22.40 -0.19
CA PHE A 120 23.42 21.67 0.85
C PHE A 120 22.98 20.29 0.35
N PHE A 121 22.41 20.22 -0.86
CA PHE A 121 21.97 18.97 -1.45
C PHE A 121 23.10 18.00 -1.78
N SER A 122 24.29 18.49 -2.15
CA SER A 122 25.44 17.63 -2.44
C SER A 122 25.93 16.89 -1.21
N ARG A 123 25.95 17.56 -0.04
CA ARG A 123 26.25 16.93 1.25
C ARG A 123 25.22 15.89 1.63
N PHE A 124 23.94 16.23 1.45
CA PHE A 124 22.84 15.31 1.69
C PHE A 124 22.92 14.05 0.80
N ASP A 125 23.08 14.20 -0.51
CA ASP A 125 23.19 13.07 -1.45
C ASP A 125 24.41 12.20 -1.15
N ALA A 126 25.56 12.81 -0.82
CA ALA A 126 26.76 12.08 -0.41
C ALA A 126 26.54 11.27 0.88
N GLU A 127 25.83 11.80 1.88
CA GLU A 127 25.52 11.08 3.11
C GLU A 127 24.57 9.89 2.86
N ILE A 128 23.57 10.05 1.98
CA ILE A 128 22.65 8.97 1.63
C ILE A 128 23.37 7.86 0.87
N ARG A 129 24.26 8.19 -0.09
CA ARG A 129 25.04 7.20 -0.84
C ARG A 129 26.06 6.45 0.03
N SER A 130 26.64 7.14 1.02
CA SER A 130 27.57 6.53 1.98
C SER A 130 26.87 5.85 3.17
N CYS A 131 25.54 5.82 3.19
CA CYS A 131 24.78 5.15 4.22
C CYS A 131 24.98 3.63 4.14
N THR A 132 25.50 3.07 5.23
CA THR A 132 25.66 1.63 5.41
C THR A 132 24.70 1.08 6.47
N VAL A 133 24.28 -0.17 6.28
CA VAL A 133 23.48 -0.92 7.25
C VAL A 133 24.16 -2.25 7.56
N THR A 134 24.23 -2.59 8.85
CA THR A 134 24.77 -3.88 9.31
C THR A 134 23.63 -4.87 9.51
N MET A 135 23.77 -6.06 8.93
CA MET A 135 22.76 -7.11 9.01
C MET A 135 23.36 -8.46 9.33
N GLY A 136 22.71 -9.17 10.26
CA GLY A 136 22.95 -10.59 10.46
C GLY A 136 22.40 -11.41 9.30
N PHE A 137 23.19 -12.31 8.73
CA PHE A 137 22.76 -13.33 7.78
C PHE A 137 22.95 -14.72 8.37
N ARG A 138 22.10 -15.64 7.93
CA ARG A 138 22.22 -17.06 8.27
C ARG A 138 22.77 -17.85 7.10
N ARG A 139 23.29 -19.07 7.36
CA ARG A 139 23.70 -19.99 6.28
C ARG A 139 22.58 -20.26 5.26
N GLU A 140 21.32 -20.28 5.72
CA GLU A 140 20.14 -20.46 4.85
C GLU A 140 19.90 -19.29 3.90
N ASP A 141 20.44 -18.10 4.18
CA ASP A 141 20.33 -16.92 3.33
C ASP A 141 21.32 -16.94 2.15
N LEU A 142 22.28 -17.88 2.12
CA LEU A 142 23.29 -17.99 1.06
C LEU A 142 22.80 -18.91 -0.08
N VAL A 143 23.03 -18.49 -1.32
CA VAL A 143 22.72 -19.30 -2.52
C VAL A 143 23.82 -20.32 -2.79
N ASP A 144 25.08 -19.89 -2.69
CA ASP A 144 26.24 -20.74 -2.93
C ASP A 144 26.71 -21.33 -1.59
N SER A 145 26.13 -22.47 -1.20
CA SER A 145 26.48 -23.20 0.03
C SER A 145 27.74 -24.06 -0.16
N GLY A 146 28.79 -23.51 -0.77
CA GLY A 146 30.10 -24.16 -0.82
C GLY A 146 30.54 -24.58 0.58
N GLU A 147 31.17 -25.75 0.70
CA GLU A 147 31.50 -26.38 1.99
C GLU A 147 32.35 -25.50 2.92
N GLU A 148 33.00 -24.45 2.39
CA GLU A 148 33.84 -23.48 3.12
C GLU A 148 33.10 -22.23 3.64
N ALA A 149 31.79 -22.08 3.39
CA ALA A 149 31.03 -20.96 3.95
C ALA A 149 30.71 -21.24 5.44
N GLU A 150 31.70 -21.03 6.30
CA GLU A 150 31.51 -21.06 7.76
C GLU A 150 30.60 -19.90 8.21
N GLY A 151 29.49 -20.30 8.85
CA GLY A 151 28.81 -19.52 9.88
C GLY A 151 27.74 -18.51 9.45
N ASP A 152 26.80 -18.32 10.38
CA ASP A 152 26.04 -17.09 10.52
C ASP A 152 27.01 -15.94 10.79
N GLY A 153 26.73 -14.74 10.30
CA GLY A 153 27.63 -13.61 10.44
C GLY A 153 26.93 -12.28 10.22
N GLU A 154 27.68 -11.19 10.32
CA GLU A 154 27.20 -9.86 9.98
C GLU A 154 27.83 -9.38 8.67
N VAL A 155 27.05 -8.65 7.89
CA VAL A 155 27.52 -7.98 6.66
C VAL A 155 27.12 -6.52 6.74
N GLU A 156 28.06 -5.64 6.35
CA GLU A 156 27.79 -4.22 6.17
C GLU A 156 27.47 -3.97 4.70
N LEU A 157 26.31 -3.38 4.45
CA LEU A 157 25.75 -3.16 3.11
C LEU A 157 25.56 -1.67 2.88
N SER A 158 26.18 -1.14 1.84
CA SER A 158 26.02 0.24 1.40
C SER A 158 24.87 0.37 0.38
N PHE A 159 24.51 1.61 0.03
CA PHE A 159 23.60 1.86 -1.09
C PHE A 159 24.12 1.22 -2.40
N ASP A 160 25.42 1.31 -2.67
CA ASP A 160 26.03 0.76 -3.89
C ASP A 160 25.90 -0.76 -3.99
N ASP A 161 25.79 -1.45 -2.86
CA ASP A 161 25.61 -2.91 -2.80
C ASP A 161 24.15 -3.33 -3.09
N LEU A 162 23.19 -2.45 -2.81
CA LEU A 162 21.75 -2.71 -2.89
C LEU A 162 21.07 -2.01 -4.08
N CYS A 163 21.75 -1.09 -4.76
CA CYS A 163 21.15 -0.26 -5.78
C CYS A 163 20.79 -1.04 -7.06
N ALA A 164 19.72 -0.60 -7.72
CA ALA A 164 19.44 -1.01 -9.09
C ALA A 164 20.47 -0.36 -10.01
N ARG A 165 21.29 -1.17 -10.69
CA ARG A 165 22.31 -0.65 -11.63
C ARG A 165 21.72 -0.44 -13.02
N ARG A 166 22.18 0.59 -13.74
CA ARG A 166 21.86 0.81 -15.15
C ARG A 166 22.77 -0.06 -16.03
N GLY A 167 22.58 0.00 -17.35
CA GLY A 167 23.40 -0.73 -18.32
C GLY A 167 24.88 -0.35 -18.32
N ASP A 168 25.23 0.82 -17.80
CA ASP A 168 26.62 1.29 -17.61
C ASP A 168 27.26 0.79 -16.30
N GLY A 169 26.53 0.00 -15.50
CA GLY A 169 26.97 -0.50 -14.22
C GLY A 169 26.88 0.51 -13.06
N LYS A 170 26.49 1.77 -13.28
CA LYS A 170 26.29 2.74 -12.19
C LYS A 170 24.93 2.53 -11.52
N CYS A 171 24.82 2.91 -10.24
CA CYS A 171 23.53 2.93 -9.56
C CYS A 171 22.55 3.89 -10.24
N SER A 172 21.29 3.49 -10.33
CA SER A 172 20.20 4.30 -10.86
C SER A 172 19.80 5.32 -9.80
N VAL A 173 20.45 6.47 -9.84
CA VAL A 173 20.15 7.63 -9.02
C VAL A 173 19.73 8.79 -9.92
N ILE A 174 18.67 9.49 -9.53
CA ILE A 174 18.29 10.77 -10.12
C ILE A 174 18.55 11.82 -9.05
N SER A 175 19.59 12.63 -9.27
CA SER A 175 20.03 13.67 -8.35
C SER A 175 20.31 14.93 -9.16
N VAL A 176 19.78 16.08 -8.71
CA VAL A 176 20.08 17.37 -9.35
C VAL A 176 21.57 17.70 -9.24
N VAL A 177 22.25 17.20 -8.20
CA VAL A 177 23.70 17.38 -8.00
C VAL A 177 24.48 16.68 -9.11
N ASP A 178 24.01 15.50 -9.55
CA ASP A 178 24.64 14.76 -10.64
C ASP A 178 24.44 15.43 -12.00
N MET A 179 23.49 16.36 -12.15
CA MET A 179 23.33 17.13 -13.38
C MET A 179 24.44 18.19 -13.53
N TYR A 180 24.97 18.70 -12.42
CA TYR A 180 26.10 19.63 -12.47
C TYR A 180 27.42 18.92 -12.78
N THR A 181 28.29 19.59 -13.55
CA THR A 181 29.58 19.03 -13.96
C THR A 181 30.59 19.01 -12.80
N ASP A 182 30.63 20.09 -12.03
CA ASP A 182 31.46 20.27 -10.85
C ASP A 182 30.77 21.19 -9.82
N ALA A 183 31.34 21.27 -8.63
CA ALA A 183 30.82 22.14 -7.56
C ALA A 183 30.91 23.64 -7.92
N GLU A 184 31.83 24.04 -8.78
CA GLU A 184 31.98 25.42 -9.27
C GLU A 184 30.78 25.83 -10.14
N SER A 185 30.11 24.87 -10.77
CA SER A 185 28.92 25.09 -11.59
C SER A 185 27.61 25.17 -10.80
N PHE A 186 27.62 24.91 -9.47
CA PHE A 186 26.41 25.01 -8.65
C PHE A 186 25.81 26.43 -8.72
N GLY A 187 24.48 26.54 -8.87
CA GLY A 187 23.83 27.84 -9.01
C GLY A 187 23.82 28.41 -10.42
N SER A 188 24.67 27.91 -11.33
CA SER A 188 24.66 28.34 -12.72
C SER A 188 23.50 27.69 -13.50
N PRO A 189 22.91 28.39 -14.48
CA PRO A 189 21.89 27.81 -15.37
C PRO A 189 22.56 26.86 -16.37
N SER A 190 22.98 25.68 -15.94
CA SER A 190 23.67 24.68 -16.78
C SER A 190 22.85 23.42 -17.04
N ILE A 191 21.67 23.30 -16.41
CA ILE A 191 20.78 22.16 -16.59
C ILE A 191 19.91 22.41 -17.82
N GLY A 192 19.98 21.51 -18.80
CA GLY A 192 19.20 21.58 -20.04
C GLY A 192 17.75 21.13 -19.86
N TYR A 193 16.85 21.70 -20.65
CA TYR A 193 15.43 21.35 -20.67
C TYR A 193 14.93 21.08 -22.10
N PRO A 194 14.11 20.04 -22.33
CA PRO A 194 13.60 19.05 -21.37
C PRO A 194 14.60 17.93 -21.06
N THR A 195 15.64 17.77 -21.87
CA THR A 195 16.69 16.75 -21.73
C THR A 195 18.00 17.41 -21.30
N HIS A 196 18.79 16.74 -20.47
CA HIS A 196 20.08 17.24 -20.07
C HIS A 196 21.20 16.22 -20.31
N PHE A 197 22.26 16.68 -20.97
CA PHE A 197 23.47 15.90 -21.23
C PHE A 197 24.58 16.44 -20.33
N LYS A 198 25.08 15.59 -19.44
CA LYS A 198 26.24 15.94 -18.61
C LYS A 198 27.49 15.71 -19.44
N LEU A 199 28.15 16.79 -19.85
CA LEU A 199 29.42 16.74 -20.57
C LEU A 199 30.58 17.09 -19.63
N SER A 200 31.74 16.47 -19.82
CA SER A 200 32.98 16.90 -19.17
C SER A 200 33.44 18.25 -19.73
N LYS A 201 34.43 18.88 -19.09
CA LYS A 201 35.10 20.09 -19.61
C LYS A 201 35.70 19.89 -21.01
N GLU A 202 35.98 18.64 -21.38
CA GLU A 202 36.52 18.23 -22.69
C GLU A 202 35.42 17.85 -23.71
N GLY A 203 34.13 17.95 -23.33
CA GLY A 203 33.00 17.60 -24.18
C GLY A 203 32.67 16.09 -24.21
N VAL A 204 33.24 15.30 -23.30
CA VAL A 204 32.94 13.86 -23.21
C VAL A 204 31.62 13.65 -22.49
N LEU A 205 30.72 12.86 -23.07
CA LEU A 205 29.43 12.53 -22.45
C LEU A 205 29.64 11.65 -21.19
N LEU A 206 29.32 12.21 -20.03
CA LEU A 206 29.43 11.55 -18.72
C LEU A 206 28.13 10.85 -18.30
N ASP A 207 26.99 11.49 -18.58
CA ASP A 207 25.66 10.96 -18.26
C ASP A 207 24.55 11.62 -19.11
N VAL A 208 23.41 10.94 -19.19
CA VAL A 208 22.23 11.40 -19.92
C VAL A 208 21.02 11.38 -18.99
N PHE A 209 20.38 12.53 -18.86
CA PHE A 209 19.12 12.69 -18.16
C PHE A 209 18.01 12.89 -19.20
N PRO A 210 17.23 11.84 -19.52
CA PRO A 210 16.22 11.90 -20.57
C PRO A 210 15.10 12.88 -20.25
N SER A 211 14.96 13.28 -18.99
CA SER A 211 14.05 14.34 -18.59
C SER A 211 14.56 15.05 -17.33
N SER A 212 14.86 16.33 -17.43
CA SER A 212 15.25 17.15 -16.26
C SER A 212 14.08 17.39 -15.31
N SER A 213 12.83 17.25 -15.78
CA SER A 213 11.64 17.33 -14.92
C SER A 213 11.50 16.15 -13.94
N LEU A 214 12.30 15.08 -14.09
CA LEU A 214 12.40 14.01 -13.10
C LEU A 214 13.21 14.41 -11.86
N ALA A 215 14.05 15.45 -11.95
CA ALA A 215 14.87 15.94 -10.84
C ALA A 215 14.49 17.35 -10.39
N VAL A 216 13.89 18.15 -11.28
CA VAL A 216 13.54 19.55 -11.03
C VAL A 216 12.04 19.74 -11.25
N GLY A 217 11.37 20.47 -10.37
CA GLY A 217 9.93 20.64 -10.41
C GLY A 217 9.43 21.93 -9.77
N GLY A 218 8.10 22.01 -9.62
CA GLY A 218 7.42 23.20 -9.14
C GLY A 218 7.34 24.30 -10.21
N SER A 219 7.54 25.55 -9.81
CA SER A 219 7.62 26.67 -10.74
C SER A 219 9.02 26.73 -11.34
N ILE A 220 9.16 26.30 -12.59
CA ILE A 220 10.42 26.31 -13.33
C ILE A 220 10.49 27.58 -14.18
N GLN A 221 11.60 28.32 -14.06
CA GLN A 221 11.91 29.42 -14.98
C GLN A 221 13.03 28.96 -15.92
N LEU A 222 12.79 29.15 -17.21
CA LEU A 222 13.72 28.80 -18.26
C LEU A 222 14.37 30.07 -18.82
N SER A 223 15.68 30.02 -19.00
CA SER A 223 16.44 31.02 -19.73
C SER A 223 16.74 30.48 -21.12
N SER A 224 16.29 31.18 -22.15
CA SER A 224 16.66 30.86 -23.54
C SER A 224 17.98 31.55 -23.86
N GLU A 225 19.11 30.88 -23.65
CA GLU A 225 20.40 31.39 -24.09
C GLU A 225 20.60 31.06 -25.59
N ARG A 226 20.37 32.04 -26.47
CA ARG A 226 20.69 31.89 -27.90
C ARG A 226 22.19 31.97 -28.14
N LYS A 227 22.92 30.88 -27.91
CA LYS A 227 24.28 30.69 -28.42
C LYS A 227 24.24 29.76 -29.65
N GLY A 228 24.01 30.33 -30.84
CA GLY A 228 24.01 29.61 -32.12
C GLY A 228 22.63 29.29 -32.70
N SER A 229 22.59 28.44 -33.73
CA SER A 229 21.37 28.10 -34.50
C SER A 229 20.43 27.10 -33.81
N VAL A 230 20.83 26.56 -32.65
CA VAL A 230 19.99 25.69 -31.81
C VAL A 230 19.94 26.35 -30.43
N GLY A 231 18.81 26.97 -30.10
CA GLY A 231 18.58 27.48 -28.75
C GLY A 231 18.28 26.31 -27.83
N GLU A 232 19.07 26.13 -26.78
CA GLU A 232 18.76 25.22 -25.69
C GLU A 232 18.14 26.03 -24.56
N ASP A 233 16.98 25.59 -24.07
CA ASP A 233 16.37 26.17 -22.89
C ASP A 233 17.10 25.63 -21.66
N LEU A 234 17.62 26.54 -20.83
CA LEU A 234 18.35 26.21 -19.62
C LEU A 234 17.46 26.50 -18.40
N VAL A 235 17.51 25.62 -17.41
CA VAL A 235 16.78 25.79 -16.15
C VAL A 235 17.51 26.85 -15.31
N GLU A 236 16.92 28.04 -15.20
CA GLU A 236 17.48 29.16 -14.42
C GLU A 236 17.06 29.08 -12.95
N SER A 237 15.80 28.75 -12.70
CA SER A 237 15.30 28.57 -11.34
C SER A 237 14.23 27.50 -11.26
N ALA A 238 14.12 26.93 -10.06
CA ALA A 238 13.05 26.02 -9.70
C ALA A 238 12.64 26.22 -8.24
N THR A 239 11.43 25.81 -7.90
CA THR A 239 10.94 25.85 -6.51
C THR A 239 10.94 24.48 -5.84
N ALA A 240 11.22 23.40 -6.57
CA ALA A 240 11.36 22.06 -6.01
C ALA A 240 12.41 21.22 -6.75
N VAL A 241 13.06 20.33 -6.01
CA VAL A 241 13.94 19.28 -6.54
C VAL A 241 13.56 17.93 -5.97
N LEU A 242 13.72 16.89 -6.78
CA LEU A 242 13.41 15.51 -6.46
C LEU A 242 14.70 14.68 -6.57
N PHE A 243 15.08 14.06 -5.47
CA PHE A 243 16.11 13.04 -5.43
C PHE A 243 15.44 11.67 -5.48
N THR A 244 15.99 10.73 -6.24
CA THR A 244 15.52 9.35 -6.30
C THR A 244 16.68 8.39 -6.26
N TRP A 245 16.64 7.42 -5.34
CA TRP A 245 17.54 6.28 -5.24
C TRP A 245 16.75 4.99 -5.46
N MET A 246 17.19 4.18 -6.42
CA MET A 246 16.53 2.93 -6.76
C MET A 246 17.29 1.76 -6.14
N LEU A 247 16.62 0.94 -5.32
CA LEU A 247 17.15 -0.36 -4.87
C LEU A 247 16.64 -1.48 -5.78
N ASP A 248 17.34 -2.60 -5.78
CA ASP A 248 16.96 -3.83 -6.48
C ASP A 248 16.82 -4.97 -5.46
N ASP A 249 15.59 -5.44 -5.23
CA ASP A 249 15.32 -6.51 -4.26
C ASP A 249 15.43 -7.93 -4.83
N VAL A 250 15.48 -8.07 -6.15
CA VAL A 250 15.70 -9.35 -6.80
C VAL A 250 17.19 -9.64 -6.90
N GLN A 251 18.00 -8.59 -7.14
CA GLN A 251 19.44 -8.72 -7.45
C GLN A 251 19.68 -9.84 -8.47
N ALA A 252 18.79 -9.96 -9.45
CA ALA A 252 18.91 -10.99 -10.47
C ALA A 252 20.33 -10.88 -11.03
N PRO A 253 21.09 -11.98 -11.08
CA PRO A 253 22.41 -11.95 -11.69
C PRO A 253 22.18 -11.54 -13.13
N ARG A 254 22.38 -10.26 -13.43
CA ARG A 254 22.49 -9.80 -14.79
C ARG A 254 23.77 -10.44 -15.25
N GLU A 255 23.64 -11.59 -15.88
CA GLU A 255 24.66 -12.27 -16.69
C GLU A 255 24.97 -11.41 -17.93
N ALA A 256 25.10 -10.10 -17.72
CA ALA A 256 25.58 -9.15 -18.68
C ALA A 256 27.06 -9.49 -18.89
N LEU A 257 27.27 -10.39 -19.84
CA LEU A 257 28.30 -10.30 -20.88
C LEU A 257 29.55 -9.54 -20.43
N GLY A 258 30.44 -10.21 -19.69
CA GLY A 258 31.86 -9.86 -19.70
C GLY A 258 32.49 -9.33 -18.41
N ALA A 259 31.79 -9.22 -17.28
CA ALA A 259 32.46 -8.94 -15.99
C ALA A 259 33.15 -10.20 -15.39
N LEU A 260 33.98 -10.86 -16.21
CA LEU A 260 34.92 -11.89 -15.79
C LEU A 260 36.09 -11.22 -15.05
N GLY A 261 35.95 -10.91 -13.77
CA GLY A 261 37.13 -10.53 -12.98
C GLY A 261 36.91 -9.78 -11.67
N GLU A 262 35.78 -9.11 -11.47
CA GLU A 262 35.50 -8.50 -10.16
C GLU A 262 35.04 -9.60 -9.19
N ARG A 263 35.84 -9.86 -8.16
CA ARG A 263 35.37 -10.51 -6.92
C ARG A 263 34.00 -9.91 -6.61
N ARG A 264 32.97 -10.76 -6.60
CA ARG A 264 31.56 -10.39 -6.41
C ARG A 264 31.46 -9.40 -5.23
N ARG A 265 30.83 -8.24 -5.44
CA ARG A 265 30.91 -7.06 -4.55
C ARG A 265 30.40 -7.31 -3.12
N LEU A 266 29.38 -8.15 -2.98
CA LEU A 266 28.89 -8.64 -1.68
C LEU A 266 29.77 -9.75 -1.05
N GLY A 267 30.83 -10.17 -1.73
CA GLY A 267 31.64 -11.35 -1.40
C GLY A 267 30.91 -12.69 -1.56
N ARG A 268 29.58 -12.70 -1.46
CA ARG A 268 28.70 -13.88 -1.43
C ARG A 268 27.40 -13.62 -2.21
N ARG A 269 26.72 -14.68 -2.65
CA ARG A 269 25.37 -14.59 -3.24
C ARG A 269 24.32 -14.85 -2.16
N PHE A 270 23.44 -13.89 -1.94
CA PHE A 270 22.32 -13.99 -1.00
C PHE A 270 21.02 -14.34 -1.72
N ARG A 271 20.10 -14.99 -1.01
CA ARG A 271 18.74 -15.22 -1.47
C ARG A 271 17.95 -13.90 -1.52
N SER A 272 16.96 -13.83 -2.41
CA SER A 272 16.08 -12.66 -2.56
C SER A 272 15.45 -12.23 -1.24
N ASP A 273 15.06 -13.16 -0.37
CA ASP A 273 14.45 -12.85 0.93
C ASP A 273 15.41 -12.06 1.84
N PHE A 274 16.70 -12.40 1.83
CA PHE A 274 17.71 -11.66 2.59
C PHE A 274 17.93 -10.27 2.00
N VAL A 275 18.05 -10.18 0.67
CA VAL A 275 18.20 -8.91 -0.04
C VAL A 275 17.02 -7.99 0.23
N LEU A 276 15.80 -8.50 0.19
CA LEU A 276 14.58 -7.76 0.52
C LEU A 276 14.63 -7.22 1.96
N ARG A 277 15.05 -8.05 2.94
CA ARG A 277 15.26 -7.58 4.32
C ARG A 277 16.33 -6.49 4.39
N ALA A 278 17.37 -6.57 3.57
CA ALA A 278 18.41 -5.56 3.48
C ALA A 278 17.94 -4.24 2.88
N CYS A 279 17.19 -4.28 1.79
CA CYS A 279 16.54 -3.11 1.24
C CYS A 279 15.61 -2.46 2.26
N VAL A 280 14.77 -3.25 2.94
CA VAL A 280 13.89 -2.76 4.02
C VAL A 280 14.66 -2.09 5.15
N THR A 281 15.77 -2.69 5.59
CA THR A 281 16.62 -2.13 6.66
C THR A 281 17.27 -0.81 6.22
N TRP A 282 17.78 -0.77 4.99
CA TRP A 282 18.33 0.45 4.40
C TRP A 282 17.26 1.55 4.24
N GLU A 283 16.05 1.21 3.80
CA GLU A 283 14.92 2.14 3.66
C GLU A 283 14.51 2.77 4.99
N LEU A 284 14.52 1.99 6.08
CA LEU A 284 14.25 2.51 7.42
C LEU A 284 15.31 3.51 7.88
N GLU A 285 16.59 3.22 7.63
CA GLU A 285 17.69 4.13 7.96
C GLU A 285 17.68 5.38 7.06
N PHE A 286 17.40 5.22 5.77
CA PHE A 286 17.16 6.30 4.83
C PHE A 286 16.07 7.25 5.35
N LEU A 287 14.88 6.72 5.69
CA LEU A 287 13.79 7.55 6.24
C LEU A 287 14.21 8.30 7.50
N ARG A 288 14.90 7.61 8.42
CA ARG A 288 15.40 8.22 9.67
C ARG A 288 16.33 9.40 9.39
N ARG A 289 17.27 9.25 8.45
CA ARG A 289 18.20 10.32 8.07
C ARG A 289 17.50 11.42 7.28
N SER A 290 16.68 11.09 6.30
CA SER A 290 15.98 12.07 5.47
C SER A 290 14.99 12.92 6.26
N LEU A 291 14.35 12.38 7.31
CA LEU A 291 13.52 13.19 8.21
C LEU A 291 14.33 14.25 8.96
N ARG A 292 15.54 13.91 9.43
CA ARG A 292 16.46 14.88 10.04
C ARG A 292 16.89 15.95 9.03
N TRP A 293 17.29 15.51 7.84
CA TRP A 293 17.66 16.42 6.74
C TRP A 293 16.50 17.33 6.31
N SER A 294 15.25 16.88 6.41
CA SER A 294 14.08 17.75 6.19
C SER A 294 13.97 18.84 7.24
N GLU A 295 14.27 18.56 8.50
CA GLU A 295 14.28 19.58 9.57
C GLU A 295 15.42 20.58 9.35
N ASP A 296 16.60 20.07 8.99
CA ASP A 296 17.78 20.89 8.65
C ASP A 296 17.52 21.78 7.43
N TRP A 297 16.87 21.23 6.39
CA TRP A 297 16.47 22.00 5.21
C TRP A 297 15.51 23.12 5.57
N ARG A 298 14.50 22.85 6.41
CA ARG A 298 13.54 23.86 6.86
C ARG A 298 14.23 25.01 7.61
N ALA A 299 15.18 24.67 8.49
CA ALA A 299 15.97 25.65 9.22
C ALA A 299 16.90 26.46 8.30
N PHE A 300 17.56 25.78 7.36
CA PHE A 300 18.54 26.36 6.44
C PHE A 300 17.91 27.30 5.40
N SER A 301 16.79 26.89 4.81
CA SER A 301 16.10 27.62 3.73
C SER A 301 15.15 28.71 4.24
N GLY A 302 14.90 28.78 5.55
CA GLY A 302 13.98 29.76 6.13
C GLY A 302 12.51 29.41 5.93
N GLY A 303 12.16 28.12 5.87
CA GLY A 303 10.78 27.65 5.73
C GLY A 303 10.51 26.66 4.59
N GLY A 304 11.54 26.16 3.92
CA GLY A 304 11.39 25.07 2.95
C GLY A 304 10.92 23.76 3.59
N GLU A 305 10.44 22.85 2.76
CA GLU A 305 9.90 21.56 3.19
C GLU A 305 10.66 20.42 2.50
N GLY A 306 11.04 19.41 3.29
CA GLY A 306 11.53 18.13 2.80
C GLY A 306 10.45 17.06 2.98
N ALA A 307 10.12 16.33 1.93
CA ALA A 307 9.17 15.23 1.98
C ALA A 307 9.88 13.94 1.56
N PRO A 308 10.38 13.14 2.51
CA PRO A 308 10.95 11.84 2.20
C PRO A 308 9.86 10.81 1.93
N PHE A 309 10.15 9.92 0.99
CA PHE A 309 9.34 8.77 0.62
C PHE A 309 10.26 7.57 0.43
N ALA A 310 9.94 6.45 1.06
CA ALA A 310 10.62 5.18 0.80
C ALA A 310 9.59 4.13 0.41
N TYR A 311 10.00 3.11 -0.34
CA TYR A 311 9.07 2.08 -0.79
C TYR A 311 8.32 1.44 0.41
N ILE A 312 9.03 1.13 1.50
CA ILE A 312 8.44 0.60 2.74
C ILE A 312 7.31 1.48 3.32
N THR A 313 7.33 2.80 3.11
CA THR A 313 6.30 3.71 3.65
C THR A 313 4.92 3.38 3.11
N THR A 314 4.81 2.91 1.86
CA THR A 314 3.53 2.49 1.29
C THR A 314 2.92 1.38 2.14
N THR A 315 3.69 0.32 2.42
CA THR A 315 3.24 -0.82 3.22
C THR A 315 2.96 -0.45 4.67
N THR A 316 3.82 0.34 5.31
CA THR A 316 3.67 0.66 6.74
C THR A 316 2.54 1.66 7.00
N GLU A 317 2.38 2.68 6.17
CA GLU A 317 1.26 3.62 6.26
C GLU A 317 -0.05 2.96 5.81
N GLY A 318 0.00 1.98 4.90
CA GLY A 318 -1.13 1.11 4.58
C GLY A 318 -1.63 0.32 5.79
N ILE A 319 -0.72 -0.29 6.55
CA ILE A 319 -1.06 -0.99 7.80
C ILE A 319 -1.65 -0.02 8.82
N LYS A 320 -1.02 1.13 9.02
CA LYS A 320 -1.47 2.13 10.02
C LYS A 320 -2.83 2.72 9.67
N SER A 321 -3.08 3.03 8.40
CA SER A 321 -4.34 3.64 7.95
C SER A 321 -5.53 2.68 8.03
N THR A 322 -5.26 1.37 7.99
CA THR A 322 -6.30 0.34 8.08
C THR A 322 -6.50 -0.18 9.50
N ALA A 323 -5.53 0.01 10.40
CA ALA A 323 -5.65 -0.37 11.79
C ALA A 323 -6.70 0.50 12.51
N VAL A 324 -7.95 0.03 12.55
CA VAL A 324 -8.98 0.63 13.39
C VAL A 324 -8.64 0.29 14.85
N PRO A 325 -8.47 1.30 15.73
CA PRO A 325 -8.19 1.01 17.12
C PRO A 325 -9.32 0.20 17.75
N VAL A 326 -8.98 -0.90 18.42
CA VAL A 326 -9.95 -1.84 19.00
C VAL A 326 -10.95 -1.15 19.95
N TRP A 327 -10.51 -0.10 20.65
CA TRP A 327 -11.40 0.68 21.53
C TRP A 327 -12.52 1.40 20.77
N VAL A 328 -12.30 1.81 19.51
CA VAL A 328 -13.35 2.42 18.66
C VAL A 328 -14.42 1.38 18.33
N LEU A 329 -14.01 0.14 18.02
CA LEU A 329 -14.94 -0.98 17.80
C LEU A 329 -15.76 -1.27 19.07
N PHE A 330 -15.14 -1.26 20.25
CA PHE A 330 -15.87 -1.45 21.50
C PHE A 330 -16.83 -0.30 21.80
N LEU A 331 -16.42 0.96 21.64
CA LEU A 331 -17.29 2.11 21.89
C LEU A 331 -18.50 2.13 20.95
N THR A 332 -18.31 1.77 19.68
CA THR A 332 -19.42 1.68 18.73
C THR A 332 -20.36 0.52 19.05
N ALA A 333 -19.83 -0.65 19.42
CA ALA A 333 -20.66 -1.76 19.90
C ALA A 333 -21.47 -1.39 21.15
N ILE A 334 -20.85 -0.70 22.12
CA ILE A 334 -21.52 -0.17 23.32
C ILE A 334 -22.59 0.86 22.93
N GLY A 335 -22.27 1.79 22.04
CA GLY A 335 -23.21 2.81 21.56
C GLY A 335 -24.43 2.19 20.88
N VAL A 336 -24.24 1.19 20.03
CA VAL A 336 -25.32 0.45 19.38
C VAL A 336 -26.14 -0.36 20.40
N ALA A 337 -25.49 -0.99 21.38
CA ALA A 337 -26.17 -1.72 22.45
C ALA A 337 -27.02 -0.78 23.34
N LEU A 338 -26.50 0.40 23.69
CA LEU A 338 -27.24 1.42 24.44
C LEU A 338 -28.42 1.96 23.63
N LEU A 339 -28.22 2.25 22.34
CA LEU A 339 -29.30 2.67 21.46
C LEU A 339 -30.38 1.58 21.34
N ALA A 340 -29.98 0.32 21.16
CA ALA A 340 -30.91 -0.81 21.13
C ALA A 340 -31.67 -0.98 22.45
N ALA A 341 -30.99 -0.80 23.60
CA ALA A 341 -31.61 -0.81 24.91
C ALA A 341 -32.64 0.31 25.07
N LEU A 342 -32.29 1.55 24.70
CA LEU A 342 -33.19 2.70 24.75
C LEU A 342 -34.42 2.50 23.85
N LEU A 343 -34.23 2.00 22.61
CA LEU A 343 -35.32 1.75 21.66
C LEU A 343 -36.23 0.58 22.08
N THR A 344 -35.78 -0.31 22.96
CA THR A 344 -36.56 -1.45 23.47
C THR A 344 -37.05 -1.25 24.90
N PHE A 345 -36.73 -0.10 25.49
CA PHE A 345 -37.24 0.31 26.78
C PHE A 345 -38.70 0.73 26.62
N SER A 346 -39.55 0.18 27.49
CA SER A 346 -40.98 0.49 27.59
C SER A 346 -41.25 1.00 29.00
N THR A 347 -42.28 1.83 29.18
CA THR A 347 -42.70 2.31 30.50
C THR A 347 -43.11 1.16 31.42
N ASP A 348 -43.64 0.07 30.85
CA ASP A 348 -43.95 -1.14 31.59
C ASP A 348 -42.76 -2.09 31.62
N LEU A 349 -42.19 -2.31 32.81
CA LEU A 349 -40.99 -3.14 33.00
C LEU A 349 -41.13 -4.56 32.39
N VAL A 350 -42.33 -5.14 32.50
CA VAL A 350 -42.67 -6.48 32.00
C VAL A 350 -42.72 -6.53 30.47
N SER A 351 -43.05 -5.41 29.81
CA SER A 351 -43.07 -5.33 28.34
C SER A 351 -41.73 -4.89 27.75
N SER A 352 -40.77 -4.48 28.58
CA SER A 352 -39.45 -4.06 28.15
C SER A 352 -38.69 -5.23 27.51
N LYS A 353 -38.11 -4.99 26.32
CA LYS A 353 -37.36 -5.99 25.54
C LYS A 353 -35.87 -5.67 25.49
N VAL A 354 -35.38 -4.99 26.53
CA VAL A 354 -33.99 -4.51 26.63
C VAL A 354 -32.99 -5.66 26.46
N LEU A 355 -33.20 -6.76 27.20
CA LEU A 355 -32.33 -7.92 27.12
C LEU A 355 -32.31 -8.51 25.70
N SER A 356 -33.48 -8.63 25.05
CA SER A 356 -33.57 -9.13 23.68
C SER A 356 -32.84 -8.22 22.69
N GLY A 357 -32.94 -6.90 22.87
CA GLY A 357 -32.21 -5.91 22.06
C GLY A 357 -30.69 -6.05 22.19
N VAL A 358 -30.19 -6.11 23.42
CA VAL A 358 -28.75 -6.24 23.70
C VAL A 358 -28.21 -7.59 23.22
N VAL A 359 -28.92 -8.69 23.48
CA VAL A 359 -28.53 -10.03 23.00
C VAL A 359 -28.51 -10.07 21.47
N GLY A 360 -29.40 -9.36 20.79
CA GLY A 360 -29.37 -9.20 19.33
C GLY A 360 -28.08 -8.55 18.82
N VAL A 361 -27.59 -7.50 19.50
CA VAL A 361 -26.32 -6.84 19.16
C VAL A 361 -25.13 -7.78 19.40
N ILE A 362 -25.13 -8.54 20.51
CA ILE A 362 -24.09 -9.54 20.79
C ILE A 362 -24.09 -10.63 19.72
N ALA A 363 -25.27 -11.15 19.36
CA ALA A 363 -25.41 -12.17 18.31
C ALA A 363 -24.90 -11.67 16.96
N ALA A 364 -25.14 -10.41 16.62
CA ALA A 364 -24.59 -9.78 15.41
C ALA A 364 -23.06 -9.70 15.44
N GLY A 365 -22.48 -9.31 16.59
CA GLY A 365 -21.03 -9.30 16.78
C GLY A 365 -20.41 -10.69 16.61
N ILE A 366 -20.98 -11.70 17.27
CA ILE A 366 -20.55 -13.11 17.12
C ILE A 366 -20.68 -13.58 15.67
N GLY A 367 -21.77 -13.24 15.00
CA GLY A 367 -21.97 -13.54 13.58
C GLY A 367 -20.90 -12.92 12.68
N TRP A 368 -20.52 -11.67 12.95
CA TRP A 368 -19.42 -11.01 12.24
C TRP A 368 -18.07 -11.69 12.48
N PHE A 369 -17.75 -12.03 13.74
CA PHE A 369 -16.53 -12.75 14.08
C PHE A 369 -16.47 -14.13 13.40
N ALA A 370 -17.57 -14.86 13.40
CA ALA A 370 -17.64 -16.18 12.76
C ALA A 370 -17.51 -16.10 11.23
N GLY A 371 -18.16 -15.11 10.59
CA GLY A 371 -18.03 -14.88 9.15
C GLY A 371 -16.61 -14.50 8.75
N THR A 372 -15.99 -13.60 9.52
CA THR A 372 -14.57 -13.22 9.36
C THR A 372 -13.64 -14.40 9.55
N GLY A 373 -13.84 -15.18 10.61
CA GLY A 373 -13.01 -16.35 10.89
C GLY A 373 -13.14 -17.42 9.81
N LEU A 374 -14.35 -17.66 9.29
CA LEU A 374 -14.56 -18.55 8.15
C LEU A 374 -13.83 -18.06 6.89
N ALA A 375 -13.88 -16.77 6.58
CA ALA A 375 -13.17 -16.18 5.46
C ALA A 375 -11.65 -16.37 5.59
N ASN A 376 -11.09 -16.15 6.78
CA ASN A 376 -9.67 -16.37 7.04
C ASN A 376 -9.28 -17.86 6.96
N PHE A 377 -10.13 -18.78 7.40
CA PHE A 377 -9.90 -20.22 7.21
C PHE A 377 -9.87 -20.63 5.73
N MET A 378 -10.62 -19.93 4.88
CA MET A 378 -10.55 -20.11 3.43
C MET A 378 -9.31 -19.45 2.79
N GLY A 379 -8.45 -18.82 3.58
CA GLY A 379 -7.25 -18.14 3.10
C GLY A 379 -7.54 -16.83 2.36
N LEU A 380 -8.71 -16.22 2.58
CA LEU A 380 -9.02 -14.93 1.99
C LEU A 380 -8.18 -13.85 2.70
N PRO A 381 -7.32 -13.12 1.97
CA PRO A 381 -6.50 -12.08 2.59
C PRO A 381 -7.38 -10.94 3.09
N TRP A 382 -7.01 -10.38 4.23
CA TRP A 382 -7.74 -9.27 4.80
C TRP A 382 -7.33 -7.96 4.14
N ALA A 383 -8.24 -7.36 3.36
CA ALA A 383 -8.08 -6.02 2.82
C ALA A 383 -8.47 -4.95 3.85
N GLY A 384 -7.85 -3.77 3.78
CA GLY A 384 -8.09 -2.66 4.70
C GLY A 384 -9.57 -2.27 4.88
N GLY A 385 -10.36 -2.35 3.81
CA GLY A 385 -11.80 -2.07 3.87
C GLY A 385 -12.61 -3.04 4.74
N GLY A 386 -12.08 -4.23 5.05
CA GLY A 386 -12.71 -5.20 5.94
C GLY A 386 -12.97 -4.65 7.35
N GLU A 387 -12.19 -3.66 7.77
CA GLU A 387 -12.33 -3.02 9.09
C GLU A 387 -13.58 -2.12 9.20
N LEU A 388 -14.22 -1.80 8.07
CA LEU A 388 -15.49 -1.07 8.06
C LEU A 388 -16.72 -1.99 8.18
N VAL A 389 -16.54 -3.30 7.96
CA VAL A 389 -17.63 -4.30 7.97
C VAL A 389 -18.35 -4.40 9.32
N PRO A 390 -17.69 -4.31 10.50
CA PRO A 390 -18.39 -4.26 11.79
C PRO A 390 -19.42 -3.13 11.88
N PHE A 391 -19.08 -1.95 11.35
CA PHE A 391 -19.97 -0.78 11.40
C PHE A 391 -21.13 -0.94 10.42
N LEU A 392 -20.89 -1.53 9.25
CA LEU A 392 -21.95 -1.80 8.26
C LEU A 392 -22.92 -2.90 8.72
N THR A 393 -22.40 -3.98 9.30
CA THR A 393 -23.22 -5.08 9.83
C THR A 393 -24.09 -4.60 10.98
N THR A 394 -23.53 -3.82 11.92
CA THR A 394 -24.30 -3.22 13.02
C THR A 394 -25.31 -2.17 12.55
N ALA A 395 -25.00 -1.38 11.51
CA ALA A 395 -25.94 -0.41 10.94
C ALA A 395 -27.12 -1.07 10.23
N SER A 396 -26.91 -2.17 9.50
CA SER A 396 -27.98 -2.88 8.79
C SER A 396 -29.10 -3.37 9.72
N LEU A 397 -28.76 -3.71 10.96
CA LEU A 397 -29.71 -4.12 12.00
C LEU A 397 -30.64 -2.99 12.46
N SER A 398 -30.16 -1.73 12.46
CA SER A 398 -31.00 -0.59 12.84
C SER A 398 -32.01 -0.25 11.74
N SER A 399 -31.61 -0.37 10.46
CA SER A 399 -32.45 -0.05 9.31
C SER A 399 -33.59 -1.05 9.05
N MET A 400 -33.43 -2.32 9.43
CA MET A 400 -34.51 -3.31 9.24
C MET A 400 -35.71 -3.06 10.15
N ARG A 401 -35.53 -2.38 11.29
CA ARG A 401 -36.61 -2.20 12.27
C ARG A 401 -37.54 -1.04 11.95
N THR A 402 -37.03 0.04 11.35
CA THR A 402 -37.84 1.17 10.88
C THR A 402 -38.81 0.79 9.76
N TRP A 403 -38.57 -0.32 9.07
CA TRP A 403 -39.47 -0.88 8.06
C TRP A 403 -40.60 -1.74 8.64
N GLN A 404 -40.48 -2.28 9.86
CA GLN A 404 -41.55 -3.07 10.49
C GLN A 404 -42.57 -2.22 11.25
N SER A 405 -42.24 -0.95 11.54
CA SER A 405 -43.13 -0.01 12.23
C SER A 405 -43.91 0.92 11.29
N ARG A 406 -43.80 0.72 9.97
CA ARG A 406 -44.66 1.33 8.94
C ARG A 406 -45.46 0.23 8.28
#